data_AF-A0A523MM26-F1
#
_entry.id   AF-A0A523MM26-F1
#
_cell.length_a   1.000
_cell.length_b   1.000
_cell.length_c   1.000
_cell.angle_alpha   90.00
_cell.angle_beta   90.00
_cell.angle_gamma   90.00
#
_symmetry.space_group_name_H-M   'P 1'
#
loop_
_entity.id
_entity.type
_entity.pdbx_description
1 polymer ?
#
loop_
_entity_poly.entity_id
_entity_poly.type
_entity_poly.pdbx_seq_one_letter_code
_entity_poly.pdbx_strand_id
1 'polypeptide(L)'
;MSTTTALAHHAARVIYHTDQIIEVEGEITRLLWRNPHIRFTINATDAQGGTSRWDVESIPVTRLTRVGVSAGLIGVGQTVRVAGFPSRRSANEVYAINLLLPDGREVLLDTPLARWSDNTIGTGRDETPGIASSDPSLGVFRVWSTDGVRLPITNNDSYKLTA
;
A
#
# COMPACT_ATOMS: atom_id res chain seq x y z
N MET A 1 -10.75 17.20 34.73
CA MET A 1 -11.17 16.20 33.71
C MET A 1 -10.03 16.07 32.71
N SER A 2 -9.32 14.94 32.68
CA SER A 2 -8.24 14.71 31.71
C SER A 2 -8.82 14.25 30.37
N THR A 3 -8.63 15.05 29.34
CA THR A 3 -8.87 14.66 27.94
C THR A 3 -7.72 13.79 27.46
N THR A 4 -7.94 12.49 27.36
CA THR A 4 -7.03 11.58 26.64
C THR A 4 -7.19 11.83 25.14
N THR A 5 -6.23 12.53 24.54
CA THR A 5 -6.12 12.62 23.08
C THR A 5 -5.83 11.22 22.54
N ALA A 6 -6.76 10.64 21.79
CA ALA A 6 -6.53 9.39 21.07
C ALA A 6 -5.56 9.65 19.91
N LEU A 7 -4.30 9.24 20.07
CA LEU A 7 -3.32 9.18 19.00
C LEU A 7 -3.60 7.93 18.13
N ALA A 8 -4.43 8.06 17.10
CA ALA A 8 -4.61 7.03 16.09
C ALA A 8 -3.88 7.41 14.79
N HIS A 9 -2.56 7.32 14.78
CA HIS A 9 -1.74 7.19 13.56
C HIS A 9 -1.07 5.81 13.59
N HIS A 10 -1.81 4.77 13.19
CA HIS A 10 -1.29 3.41 13.15
C HIS A 10 -0.29 3.27 12.00
N ALA A 11 0.98 3.60 12.26
CA ALA A 11 2.04 3.34 11.29
C ALA A 11 2.23 1.82 11.16
N ALA A 12 2.26 1.31 9.92
CA ALA A 12 2.61 -0.09 9.62
C ALA A 12 3.90 -0.51 10.35
N ARG A 13 4.83 0.43 10.57
CA ARG A 13 6.07 0.26 11.34
C ARG A 13 5.91 -0.29 12.76
N VAL A 14 4.78 -0.09 13.43
CA VAL A 14 4.58 -0.64 14.79
C VAL A 14 4.23 -2.13 14.73
N ILE A 15 3.55 -2.55 13.67
CA ILE A 15 3.02 -3.91 13.51
C ILE A 15 4.00 -4.80 12.74
N TYR A 16 4.78 -4.24 11.82
CA TYR A 16 5.59 -5.00 10.88
C TYR A 16 7.07 -4.60 10.89
N HIS A 17 7.96 -5.58 10.76
CA HIS A 17 9.41 -5.39 10.65
C HIS A 17 9.79 -4.75 9.31
N THR A 18 9.71 -3.41 9.24
CA THR A 18 9.98 -2.64 7.99
C THR A 18 11.44 -2.62 7.54
N ASP A 19 12.32 -3.20 8.35
CA ASP A 19 13.74 -3.43 8.07
C ASP A 19 13.99 -4.78 7.36
N GLN A 20 12.94 -5.61 7.21
CA GLN A 20 13.02 -6.95 6.65
C GLN A 20 12.01 -7.11 5.51
N ILE A 21 12.40 -7.78 4.44
CA ILE A 21 11.49 -8.14 3.35
C ILE A 21 11.51 -9.66 3.22
N ILE A 22 10.32 -10.26 3.31
CA ILE A 22 10.10 -11.67 3.02
C ILE A 22 9.31 -11.81 1.72
N GLU A 23 9.39 -12.99 1.10
CA GLU A 23 8.58 -13.36 -0.05
C GLU A 23 7.64 -14.52 0.31
N VAL A 24 6.39 -14.41 -0.14
CA VAL A 24 5.36 -15.44 0.02
C VAL A 24 4.76 -15.70 -1.35
N GLU A 25 4.85 -16.94 -1.82
CA GLU A 25 4.27 -17.37 -3.09
C GLU A 25 3.16 -18.39 -2.83
N GLY A 26 2.04 -18.25 -3.54
CA GLY A 26 0.94 -19.21 -3.41
C GLY A 26 -0.37 -18.73 -4.02
N GLU A 27 -1.41 -19.52 -3.83
CA GLU A 27 -2.76 -19.24 -4.36
C GLU A 27 -3.55 -18.34 -3.42
N ILE A 28 -4.19 -17.29 -3.96
CA ILE A 28 -5.14 -16.48 -3.20
C ILE A 28 -6.41 -17.28 -2.94
N THR A 29 -6.74 -17.52 -1.68
CA THR A 29 -7.93 -18.28 -1.27
C THR A 29 -9.05 -17.41 -0.71
N ARG A 30 -8.74 -16.17 -0.34
CA ARG A 30 -9.72 -15.18 0.12
C ARG A 30 -9.27 -13.78 -0.26
N LEU A 31 -10.20 -12.94 -0.70
CA LEU A 31 -9.95 -11.53 -0.96
C LEU A 31 -11.02 -10.68 -0.29
N LEU A 32 -10.57 -9.61 0.36
CA LEU A 32 -11.39 -8.59 0.98
C LEU A 32 -10.98 -7.23 0.41
N TRP A 33 -11.64 -6.84 -0.67
CA TRP A 33 -11.44 -5.54 -1.34
C TRP A 33 -12.38 -4.48 -0.75
N ARG A 34 -12.02 -3.92 0.40
CA ARG A 34 -12.78 -2.82 1.03
C ARG A 34 -11.85 -1.91 1.83
N ASN A 35 -12.31 -0.70 2.15
CA ASN A 35 -11.60 0.18 3.07
C ASN A 35 -11.65 -0.37 4.52
N PRO A 36 -10.61 -0.11 5.36
CA PRO A 36 -9.47 0.76 5.12
C PRO A 36 -8.28 0.10 4.39
N HIS A 37 -8.13 -1.22 4.40
CA HIS A 37 -7.02 -1.93 3.76
C HIS A 37 -7.55 -3.13 2.99
N ILE A 38 -6.96 -3.37 1.81
CA ILE A 38 -7.19 -4.63 1.11
C ILE A 38 -6.47 -5.73 1.88
N ARG A 39 -7.21 -6.81 2.15
CA ARG A 39 -6.67 -8.01 2.78
C ARG A 39 -6.95 -9.22 1.93
N PHE A 40 -6.00 -10.13 1.86
CA PHE A 40 -6.21 -11.41 1.21
C PHE A 40 -5.45 -12.51 1.92
N THR A 41 -5.85 -13.74 1.68
CA THR A 41 -5.20 -14.92 2.26
C THR A 41 -4.55 -15.69 1.12
N ILE A 42 -3.29 -16.10 1.32
CA ILE A 42 -2.54 -16.97 0.43
C ILE A 42 -2.38 -18.35 1.08
N ASN A 43 -2.60 -19.41 0.32
CA ASN A 43 -2.07 -20.74 0.67
C ASN A 43 -0.71 -20.91 -0.01
N ALA A 44 0.36 -20.79 0.78
CA ALA A 44 1.72 -20.95 0.33
C ALA A 44 2.17 -22.40 0.52
N THR A 45 2.67 -23.02 -0.55
CA THR A 45 3.23 -24.38 -0.49
C THR A 45 4.74 -24.27 -0.37
N ASP A 46 5.32 -24.90 0.67
CA ASP A 46 6.76 -24.99 0.84
C ASP A 46 7.38 -26.05 -0.09
N ALA A 47 8.72 -26.08 -0.16
CA ALA A 47 9.46 -27.03 -0.99
C ALA A 47 9.28 -28.50 -0.54
N GLN A 48 8.75 -28.73 0.65
CA GLN A 48 8.48 -30.03 1.23
C GLN A 48 7.01 -30.46 1.02
N GLY A 49 6.20 -29.67 0.33
CA GLY A 49 4.78 -29.93 0.08
C GLY A 49 3.84 -29.54 1.23
N GLY A 50 4.37 -28.97 2.31
CA GLY A 50 3.57 -28.40 3.40
C GLY A 50 2.86 -27.13 2.92
N THR A 51 1.59 -26.97 3.29
CA THR A 51 0.82 -25.78 2.96
C THR A 51 0.62 -24.93 4.20
N SER A 52 1.05 -23.68 4.12
CA SER A 52 0.87 -22.66 5.16
C SER A 52 -0.09 -21.58 4.70
N ARG A 53 -1.08 -21.28 5.52
CA ARG A 53 -1.96 -20.12 5.31
C ARG A 53 -1.21 -18.85 5.72
N TRP A 54 -1.23 -17.85 4.85
CA TRP A 54 -0.67 -16.51 5.07
C TRP A 54 -1.76 -15.46 4.95
N ASP A 55 -1.85 -14.56 5.93
CA ASP A 55 -2.70 -13.39 5.85
C ASP A 55 -1.87 -12.20 5.34
N VAL A 56 -2.39 -11.53 4.32
CA VAL A 56 -1.72 -10.42 3.63
C VAL A 56 -2.56 -9.16 3.82
N GLU A 57 -1.91 -8.09 4.25
CA GLU A 57 -2.47 -6.74 4.28
C GLU A 57 -1.72 -5.85 3.28
N SER A 58 -2.40 -4.90 2.68
CA SER A 58 -1.79 -3.91 1.79
C SER A 58 -2.34 -2.52 2.06
N ILE A 59 -2.03 -1.59 1.17
CA ILE A 59 -2.46 -0.20 1.26
C ILE A 59 -3.98 -0.03 1.03
N PRO A 60 -4.57 1.13 1.37
CA PRO A 60 -5.99 1.36 1.19
C PRO A 60 -6.48 1.26 -0.26
N VAL A 61 -7.71 0.76 -0.44
CA VAL A 61 -8.40 0.69 -1.74
C VAL A 61 -8.39 2.04 -2.46
N THR A 62 -8.63 3.12 -1.71
CA THR A 62 -8.66 4.49 -2.26
C THR A 62 -7.33 4.88 -2.89
N ARG A 63 -6.20 4.44 -2.34
CA ARG A 63 -4.87 4.77 -2.86
C ARG A 63 -4.54 3.92 -4.09
N LEU A 64 -4.82 2.62 -4.04
CA LEU A 64 -4.62 1.71 -5.18
C LEU A 64 -5.45 2.12 -6.41
N THR A 65 -6.70 2.51 -6.18
CA THR A 65 -7.58 2.97 -7.26
C THR A 65 -7.04 4.23 -7.93
N ARG A 66 -6.44 5.17 -7.17
CA ARG A 66 -5.84 6.39 -7.74
C ARG A 66 -4.65 6.10 -8.65
N VAL A 67 -3.91 5.02 -8.40
CA VAL A 67 -2.75 4.61 -9.19
C VAL A 67 -3.08 3.50 -10.20
N GLY A 68 -4.38 3.33 -10.54
CA GLY A 68 -4.83 2.43 -11.61
C GLY A 68 -4.95 0.96 -11.24
N VAL A 69 -4.78 0.60 -9.96
CA VAL A 69 -4.93 -0.78 -9.48
C VAL A 69 -6.39 -1.00 -9.06
N SER A 70 -7.13 -1.77 -9.87
CA SER A 70 -8.55 -2.05 -9.66
C SER A 70 -8.82 -3.45 -9.09
N ALA A 71 -10.03 -3.65 -8.56
CA ALA A 71 -10.44 -4.91 -7.93
C ALA A 71 -10.39 -6.13 -8.86
N GLY A 72 -10.45 -5.94 -10.18
CA GLY A 72 -10.41 -7.03 -11.15
C GLY A 72 -9.02 -7.61 -11.40
N LEU A 73 -7.95 -6.95 -10.93
CA LEU A 73 -6.57 -7.41 -11.15
C LEU A 73 -6.16 -8.53 -10.20
N ILE A 74 -6.65 -8.48 -8.96
CA ILE A 74 -6.33 -9.42 -7.88
C ILE A 74 -7.58 -10.23 -7.59
N GLY A 75 -7.50 -11.55 -7.67
CA GLY A 75 -8.64 -12.45 -7.54
C GLY A 75 -8.29 -13.77 -6.87
N VAL A 76 -9.31 -14.39 -6.28
CA VAL A 76 -9.21 -15.75 -5.73
C VAL A 76 -8.89 -16.74 -6.85
N GLY A 77 -8.04 -17.73 -6.56
CA GLY A 77 -7.55 -18.73 -7.52
C GLY A 77 -6.30 -18.32 -8.29
N GLN A 78 -5.82 -17.08 -8.14
CA GLN A 78 -4.56 -16.64 -8.75
C GLN A 78 -3.37 -17.08 -7.89
N THR A 79 -2.37 -17.70 -8.51
CA THR A 79 -1.05 -17.88 -7.91
C THR A 79 -0.24 -16.60 -8.04
N VAL A 80 0.12 -16.01 -6.92
CA VAL A 80 0.82 -14.73 -6.86
C VAL A 80 2.08 -14.84 -6.02
N ARG A 81 3.01 -13.90 -6.21
CA ARG A 81 4.13 -13.69 -5.30
C ARG A 81 4.03 -12.34 -4.63
N VAL A 82 4.11 -12.33 -3.31
CA VAL A 82 4.05 -11.13 -2.46
C VAL A 82 5.41 -10.90 -1.84
N ALA A 83 5.87 -9.65 -1.85
CA ALA A 83 7.02 -9.23 -1.06
C ALA A 83 6.55 -8.17 -0.07
N GLY A 84 7.03 -8.26 1.16
CA GLY A 84 6.49 -7.44 2.23
C GLY A 84 7.21 -7.55 3.56
N PHE A 85 6.75 -6.72 4.49
CA PHE A 85 7.28 -6.65 5.84
C PHE A 85 6.59 -7.72 6.70
N PRO A 86 7.34 -8.65 7.32
CA PRO A 86 6.73 -9.67 8.18
C PRO A 86 6.16 -9.04 9.45
N SER A 87 5.08 -9.60 9.96
CA SER A 87 4.43 -9.15 11.18
C SER A 87 5.30 -9.40 12.41
N ARG A 88 5.27 -8.47 13.37
CA ARG A 88 5.87 -8.62 14.69
C ARG A 88 5.07 -9.55 15.60
N ARG A 89 3.83 -9.86 15.24
CA ARG A 89 2.85 -10.51 16.12
C ARG A 89 2.39 -11.88 15.65
N SER A 90 2.46 -12.14 14.35
CA SER A 90 2.03 -13.39 13.74
C SER A 90 3.10 -13.89 12.78
N ALA A 91 3.41 -15.19 12.84
CA ALA A 91 4.43 -15.80 12.01
C ALA A 91 4.05 -15.82 10.51
N ASN A 92 2.75 -15.83 10.22
CA ASN A 92 2.22 -15.99 8.86
C ASN A 92 1.38 -14.77 8.44
N GLU A 93 1.86 -13.58 8.76
CA GLU A 93 1.22 -12.32 8.36
C GLU A 93 2.27 -11.39 7.74
N VAL A 94 1.91 -10.76 6.63
CA VAL A 94 2.80 -9.88 5.88
C VAL A 94 2.08 -8.62 5.40
N TYR A 95 2.74 -7.47 5.53
CA TYR A 95 2.33 -6.23 4.88
C TYR A 95 2.97 -6.15 3.50
N ALA A 96 2.16 -6.32 2.46
CA ALA A 96 2.59 -6.37 1.07
C ALA A 96 2.99 -4.98 0.54
N ILE A 97 4.19 -4.91 -0.04
CA ILE A 97 4.72 -3.73 -0.72
C ILE A 97 4.85 -3.95 -2.23
N ASN A 98 5.06 -5.19 -2.67
CA ASN A 98 5.01 -5.62 -4.07
C ASN A 98 4.10 -6.85 -4.23
N LEU A 99 3.45 -6.98 -5.38
CA LEU A 99 2.66 -8.15 -5.76
C LEU A 99 2.91 -8.50 -7.23
N LEU A 100 3.41 -9.69 -7.50
CA LEU A 100 3.55 -10.24 -8.86
C LEU A 100 2.30 -11.04 -9.22
N LEU A 101 1.68 -10.66 -10.34
CA LEU A 101 0.52 -11.35 -10.89
C LEU A 101 0.94 -12.52 -11.79
N PRO A 102 0.04 -13.49 -12.06
CA PRO A 102 0.34 -14.65 -12.92
C PRO A 102 0.77 -14.28 -14.34
N ASP A 103 0.34 -13.12 -14.84
CA ASP A 103 0.67 -12.62 -16.18
C ASP A 103 2.01 -11.87 -16.26
N GLY A 104 2.78 -11.87 -15.16
CA GLY A 104 4.10 -11.25 -15.08
C GLY A 104 4.07 -9.74 -14.81
N ARG A 105 2.90 -9.13 -14.67
CA ARG A 105 2.79 -7.73 -14.22
C ARG A 105 3.05 -7.62 -12.73
N GLU A 106 3.82 -6.61 -12.32
CA GLU A 106 4.11 -6.33 -10.93
C GLU A 106 3.34 -5.09 -10.44
N VAL A 107 2.53 -5.27 -9.41
CA VAL A 107 1.80 -4.19 -8.76
C VAL A 107 2.69 -3.56 -7.67
N LEU A 108 2.95 -2.27 -7.82
CA LEU A 108 3.68 -1.45 -6.84
C LEU A 108 2.70 -0.94 -5.78
N LEU A 109 2.61 -1.63 -4.65
CA LEU A 109 1.63 -1.34 -3.59
C LEU A 109 2.09 -0.17 -2.72
N ASP A 110 3.25 -0.28 -2.07
CA ASP A 110 3.76 0.73 -1.11
C ASP A 110 5.27 0.97 -1.27
N THR A 111 5.81 0.65 -2.45
CA THR A 111 7.19 0.95 -2.83
C THR A 111 7.27 1.32 -4.31
N PRO A 112 8.05 2.35 -4.69
CA PRO A 112 8.29 2.69 -6.10
C PRO A 112 9.26 1.73 -6.80
N LEU A 113 9.88 0.82 -6.04
CA LEU A 113 10.89 -0.09 -6.57
C LEU A 113 10.22 -1.41 -6.94
N ALA A 114 10.25 -1.72 -8.24
CA ALA A 114 9.94 -3.05 -8.73
C ALA A 114 10.94 -4.07 -8.19
N ARG A 115 10.46 -5.28 -7.93
CA ARG A 115 11.26 -6.37 -7.36
C ARG A 115 11.54 -7.48 -8.37
N TRP A 116 10.63 -7.71 -9.32
CA TRP A 116 10.67 -8.86 -10.21
C TRP A 116 10.41 -8.55 -11.68
N SER A 117 9.65 -7.50 -12.00
CA SER A 117 9.25 -7.19 -13.37
C SER A 117 9.35 -5.70 -13.69
N ASP A 118 9.86 -5.38 -14.88
CA ASP A 118 9.85 -4.02 -15.43
C ASP A 118 8.45 -3.64 -15.96
N ASN A 119 7.53 -4.59 -16.06
CA ASN A 119 6.13 -4.36 -16.45
C ASN A 119 5.29 -4.08 -15.19
N THR A 120 5.26 -2.81 -14.77
CA THR A 120 4.67 -2.41 -13.49
C THR A 120 3.27 -1.79 -13.62
N ILE A 121 2.47 -1.93 -12.56
CA ILE A 121 1.18 -1.25 -12.38
C ILE A 121 1.24 -0.43 -11.09
N GLY A 122 0.83 0.84 -11.17
CA GLY A 122 0.88 1.79 -10.06
C GLY A 122 2.25 2.45 -9.92
N THR A 123 2.35 3.41 -9.01
CA THR A 123 3.56 4.21 -8.79
C THR A 123 4.29 3.85 -7.51
N GLY A 124 3.67 3.04 -6.64
CA GLY A 124 4.24 2.70 -5.34
C GLY A 124 4.37 3.87 -4.37
N ARG A 125 3.77 5.02 -4.72
CA ARG A 125 3.79 6.27 -3.95
C ARG A 125 2.42 6.91 -3.98
N ASP A 126 2.10 7.72 -2.98
CA ASP A 126 0.89 8.55 -3.00
C ASP A 126 1.10 9.83 -3.84
N GLU A 127 1.62 9.66 -5.05
CA GLU A 127 1.79 10.73 -6.02
C GLU A 127 0.50 10.85 -6.83
N THR A 128 -0.50 11.52 -6.25
CA THR A 128 -1.56 12.09 -7.10
C THR A 128 -0.93 13.27 -7.84
N PRO A 129 -1.04 13.39 -9.18
CA PRO A 129 -0.56 14.57 -9.90
C PRO A 129 -1.34 15.82 -9.44
N GLY A 130 -0.90 16.43 -8.34
CA GLY A 130 -1.50 17.62 -7.75
C GLY A 130 -1.26 18.88 -8.56
N ILE A 131 -0.19 18.87 -9.35
CA ILE A 131 0.34 20.04 -10.05
C ILE A 131 -0.68 20.70 -10.99
N ALA A 132 -1.55 19.92 -11.64
CA ALA A 132 -2.59 20.48 -12.51
C ALA A 132 -3.80 21.02 -11.71
N SER A 133 -4.16 20.37 -10.60
CA SER A 133 -5.33 20.73 -9.80
C SER A 133 -5.04 21.77 -8.70
N SER A 134 -3.76 21.99 -8.37
CA SER A 134 -3.28 22.99 -7.41
C SER A 134 -2.86 24.32 -8.06
N ASP A 135 -3.06 24.49 -9.38
CA ASP A 135 -2.73 25.71 -10.10
C ASP A 135 -3.45 26.93 -9.48
N PRO A 136 -2.71 27.98 -9.04
CA PRO A 136 -3.30 29.21 -8.52
C PRO A 136 -4.29 29.88 -9.47
N SER A 137 -4.16 29.66 -10.78
CA SER A 137 -5.06 30.19 -11.82
C SER A 137 -6.50 29.65 -11.71
N LEU A 138 -6.69 28.50 -11.05
CA LEU A 138 -8.01 27.86 -10.84
C LEU A 138 -8.82 28.51 -9.70
N GLY A 139 -8.26 29.47 -8.97
CA GLY A 139 -8.95 30.20 -7.91
C GLY A 139 -9.51 29.28 -6.81
N VAL A 140 -10.78 29.46 -6.43
CA VAL A 140 -11.45 28.65 -5.38
C VAL A 140 -11.75 27.21 -5.83
N PHE A 141 -11.65 26.91 -7.12
CA PHE A 141 -11.86 25.56 -7.66
C PHE A 141 -10.59 24.69 -7.63
N ARG A 142 -9.48 25.25 -7.13
CA ARG A 142 -8.26 24.46 -6.94
C ARG A 142 -8.46 23.39 -5.86
N VAL A 143 -7.88 22.22 -6.10
CA VAL A 143 -7.81 21.16 -5.10
C VAL A 143 -6.54 21.36 -4.30
N TRP A 144 -6.67 21.41 -2.98
CA TRP A 144 -5.52 21.40 -2.09
C TRP A 144 -4.92 20.00 -2.06
N SER A 145 -3.93 19.76 -2.93
CA SER A 145 -3.16 18.52 -2.91
C SER A 145 -1.70 18.83 -2.61
N THR A 146 -1.03 17.93 -1.89
CA THR A 146 0.44 17.92 -1.79
C THR A 146 1.00 17.69 -3.18
N ASP A 147 1.98 18.51 -3.57
CA ASP A 147 2.63 18.61 -4.88
C ASP A 147 3.50 17.39 -5.24
N GLY A 148 3.26 16.22 -4.65
CA GLY A 148 4.05 15.00 -4.84
C GLY A 148 5.50 15.09 -4.32
N VAL A 149 5.98 16.29 -3.98
CA VAL A 149 7.26 16.50 -3.32
C VAL A 149 7.07 16.28 -1.83
N ARG A 150 7.78 15.30 -1.27
CA ARG A 150 7.88 15.15 0.18
C ARG A 150 8.64 16.37 0.71
N LEU A 151 7.92 17.42 1.08
CA LEU A 151 8.49 18.54 1.80
C LEU A 151 9.14 17.97 3.07
N PRO A 152 10.41 18.31 3.38
CA PRO A 152 10.96 18.01 4.69
C PRO A 152 10.03 18.68 5.70
N ILE A 153 9.52 17.89 6.67
CA ILE A 153 8.76 18.40 7.80
C ILE A 153 9.71 19.17 8.73
N THR A 154 10.19 20.30 8.25
CA THR A 154 10.90 21.31 9.02
C THR A 154 10.10 22.58 8.90
N ASN A 155 9.35 22.86 9.95
CA ASN A 155 8.41 23.96 10.14
C ASN A 155 7.02 23.82 9.53
N ASN A 156 6.08 24.10 10.43
CA ASN A 156 4.67 24.35 10.21
C ASN A 156 4.52 25.63 9.36
N ASP A 157 4.74 25.52 8.05
CA ASP A 157 4.38 26.58 7.10
C ASP A 157 2.87 26.52 6.86
N SER A 158 2.11 26.74 7.94
CA SER A 158 0.74 27.21 7.79
C SER A 158 0.85 28.58 7.12
N TYR A 159 0.31 28.69 5.91
CA TYR A 159 0.11 29.97 5.24
C TYR A 159 -0.54 30.95 6.23
N LYS A 160 0.05 32.14 6.37
CA LYS A 160 -0.59 33.20 7.17
C LYS A 160 -1.90 33.58 6.49
N LEU A 161 -3.01 33.32 7.16
CA LEU A 161 -4.30 33.88 6.79
C LEU A 161 -4.21 35.40 7.02
N THR A 162 -4.08 36.17 5.95
CA THR A 162 -4.39 37.60 5.98
C THR A 162 -5.91 37.76 5.93
N ALA A 163 -6.45 38.44 6.93
CA ALA A 163 -7.84 38.88 7.01
C ALA A 163 -8.14 39.98 5.98
#